data_AF-W4VLU4-F1
#
_entry.id   AF-W4VLU4-F1
#
_cell.length_a   1.000
_cell.length_b   1.000
_cell.length_c   1.000
_cell.angle_alpha   90.00
_cell.angle_beta   90.00
_cell.angle_gamma   90.00
#
_symmetry.space_group_name_H-M   'P 1'
#
loop_
_entity.id
_entity.type
_entity.pdbx_description
1 polymer ?
#
loop_
_entity_poly.entity_id
_entity_poly.type
_entity_poly.pdbx_seq_one_letter_code
_entity_poly.pdbx_strand_id
1 'polypeptide(L)'
;METRIPIEELVSKVLTELERLNYAYNTICGYRAFYKRVVAFAKERNEINFSEVLGRDFLEEKYHCTVDYYKKAMPKGGVKGPIRRIRVLGDYQLHGVVIRRIVKKPGYIKPEQFRPELTAYEKECENNEYSKRGLRTRMQRLFFFIDYLENRNIQKSNDITAEMISDYVKTIYRYHEKSIASILTTLRVYLRFLYLNQYTDEDLSFKVPQTK
;
A
#
# COMPACT_ATOMS: atom_id res chain seq x y z
N MET A 1 2.33 -13.12 14.09
CA MET A 1 1.39 -14.17 14.54
C MET A 1 0.23 -14.19 13.55
N GLU A 2 0.03 -15.31 12.84
CA GLU A 2 -1.04 -15.46 11.84
C GLU A 2 -2.39 -15.63 12.55
N THR A 3 -3.07 -14.54 12.89
CA THR A 3 -4.49 -14.61 13.29
C THR A 3 -5.32 -14.83 12.03
N ARG A 4 -5.51 -16.11 11.67
CA ARG A 4 -6.45 -16.52 10.62
C ARG A 4 -7.87 -16.36 11.14
N ILE A 5 -8.50 -15.25 10.78
CA ILE A 5 -9.90 -14.97 11.07
C ILE A 5 -10.79 -15.61 9.99
N PRO A 6 -12.04 -15.98 10.32
CA PRO A 6 -13.00 -16.50 9.35
C PRO A 6 -13.18 -15.54 8.17
N ILE A 7 -13.42 -16.08 6.97
CA ILE A 7 -13.54 -15.28 5.74
C ILE A 7 -14.63 -14.21 5.82
N GLU A 8 -15.71 -14.48 6.55
CA GLU A 8 -16.81 -13.51 6.77
C GLU A 8 -16.35 -12.33 7.62
N GLU A 9 -15.59 -12.59 8.68
CA GLU A 9 -15.03 -11.56 9.55
C GLU A 9 -13.97 -10.75 8.79
N LEU A 10 -13.12 -11.41 8.00
CA LEU A 10 -12.14 -10.76 7.14
C LEU A 10 -12.80 -9.80 6.16
N VAL A 11 -13.86 -10.25 5.47
CA VAL A 11 -14.63 -9.42 4.54
C VAL A 11 -15.22 -8.21 5.25
N SER A 12 -15.79 -8.39 6.44
CA SER A 12 -16.34 -7.28 7.23
C SER A 12 -15.26 -6.25 7.54
N LYS A 13 -14.11 -6.69 8.05
CA LYS A 13 -12.98 -5.80 8.39
C LYS A 13 -12.44 -5.06 7.17
N VAL A 14 -12.31 -5.73 6.03
CA VAL A 14 -11.88 -5.09 4.78
C VAL A 14 -12.89 -4.03 4.33
N LEU A 15 -14.20 -4.30 4.41
CA LEU A 15 -15.22 -3.31 4.02
C LEU A 15 -15.19 -2.08 4.92
N THR A 16 -15.07 -2.27 6.24
CA THR A 16 -14.89 -1.17 7.21
C THR A 16 -13.61 -0.40 6.94
N GLU A 17 -12.52 -1.08 6.60
CA GLU A 17 -11.26 -0.42 6.25
C GLU A 17 -11.41 0.39 4.95
N LEU A 18 -12.13 -0.11 3.94
CA LEU A 18 -12.41 0.66 2.72
C LEU A 18 -13.25 1.91 3.00
N GLU A 19 -14.20 1.84 3.93
CA GLU A 19 -14.98 2.98 4.42
C GLU A 19 -14.09 4.00 5.14
N ARG A 20 -13.25 3.55 6.09
CA ARG A 20 -12.23 4.39 6.77
C ARG A 20 -11.31 5.07 5.75
N LEU A 21 -10.99 4.37 4.67
CA LEU A 21 -10.18 4.88 3.58
C LEU A 21 -10.94 5.81 2.60
N ASN A 22 -12.17 6.21 2.91
CA ASN A 22 -12.98 7.12 2.10
C ASN A 22 -13.14 6.67 0.64
N TYR A 23 -13.29 5.37 0.40
CA TYR A 23 -13.64 4.87 -0.92
C TYR A 23 -15.06 5.32 -1.27
N ALA A 24 -15.30 5.62 -2.56
CA ALA A 24 -16.63 6.02 -3.01
C ALA A 24 -17.67 4.92 -2.72
N TYR A 25 -18.87 5.31 -2.28
CA TYR A 25 -19.95 4.39 -1.92
C TYR A 25 -20.21 3.31 -2.98
N ASN A 26 -20.33 3.69 -4.25
CA ASN A 26 -20.52 2.76 -5.36
C ASN A 26 -19.37 1.75 -5.50
N THR A 27 -18.14 2.15 -5.16
CA THR A 27 -17.00 1.25 -5.14
C THR A 27 -17.13 0.24 -4.02
N ILE A 28 -17.48 0.67 -2.81
CA ILE A 28 -17.70 -0.20 -1.64
C ILE A 28 -18.83 -1.19 -1.92
N CYS A 29 -19.94 -0.76 -2.52
CA CYS A 29 -21.02 -1.65 -2.96
C CYS A 29 -20.52 -2.73 -3.94
N GLY A 30 -19.65 -2.35 -4.88
CA GLY A 30 -19.01 -3.29 -5.80
C GLY A 30 -18.08 -4.30 -5.11
N TYR A 31 -17.39 -3.89 -4.03
CA TYR A 31 -16.61 -4.80 -3.18
C TYR A 31 -17.52 -5.75 -2.39
N ARG A 32 -18.57 -5.22 -1.76
CA ARG A 32 -19.55 -6.00 -0.98
C ARG A 32 -20.20 -7.09 -1.83
N ALA A 33 -20.69 -6.74 -3.03
CA ALA A 33 -21.29 -7.71 -3.96
C ALA A 33 -20.28 -8.77 -4.44
N PHE A 34 -19.03 -8.38 -4.66
CA PHE A 34 -17.97 -9.30 -5.05
C PHE A 34 -17.63 -10.27 -3.91
N TYR A 35 -17.42 -9.77 -2.69
CA TYR A 35 -17.07 -10.60 -1.54
C TYR A 35 -18.19 -11.52 -1.09
N LYS A 36 -19.46 -11.16 -1.29
CA LYS A 36 -20.57 -12.10 -1.11
C LYS A 36 -20.42 -13.37 -1.95
N ARG A 37 -19.95 -13.23 -3.20
CA ARG A 37 -19.66 -14.40 -4.07
C ARG A 37 -18.45 -15.20 -3.63
N VAL A 38 -17.42 -14.52 -3.09
CA VAL A 38 -16.22 -15.18 -2.56
C VAL A 38 -16.57 -16.01 -1.31
N VAL A 39 -17.37 -15.45 -0.40
CA VAL A 39 -17.85 -16.17 0.80
C VAL A 39 -18.72 -17.36 0.41
N ALA A 40 -19.64 -17.20 -0.55
CA ALA A 40 -20.46 -18.31 -1.04
C ALA A 40 -19.58 -19.44 -1.62
N PHE A 41 -18.57 -19.08 -2.41
CA PHE A 41 -17.62 -20.03 -2.97
C PHE A 41 -16.79 -20.76 -1.91
N ALA A 42 -16.38 -20.05 -0.85
CA ALA A 42 -15.68 -20.65 0.29
C ALA A 42 -16.58 -21.68 1.00
N LYS A 43 -17.85 -21.34 1.22
CA LYS A 43 -18.85 -22.24 1.83
C LYS A 43 -19.09 -23.49 0.99
N GLU A 44 -19.20 -23.34 -0.34
CA GLU A 44 -19.34 -24.48 -1.27
C GLU A 44 -18.18 -25.47 -1.15
N ARG A 45 -16.98 -24.99 -0.81
CA ARG A 45 -15.77 -25.80 -0.64
C ARG A 45 -15.46 -26.18 0.82
N ASN A 46 -16.34 -25.86 1.76
CA ASN A 46 -16.12 -26.04 3.21
C ASN A 46 -14.85 -25.35 3.75
N GLU A 47 -14.46 -24.23 3.13
CA GLU A 47 -13.30 -23.44 3.53
C GLU A 47 -13.72 -22.32 4.48
N ILE A 48 -13.23 -22.37 5.72
CA ILE A 48 -13.59 -21.41 6.78
C ILE A 48 -12.78 -20.10 6.65
N ASN A 49 -11.54 -20.21 6.19
CA ASN A 49 -10.58 -19.11 6.12
C ASN A 49 -10.26 -18.76 4.67
N PHE A 50 -9.92 -17.50 4.43
CA PHE A 50 -9.40 -17.12 3.14
C PHE A 50 -7.95 -17.61 2.97
N SER A 51 -7.66 -18.18 1.80
CA SER A 51 -6.32 -18.60 1.40
C SER A 51 -6.02 -18.10 -0.03
N GLU A 52 -4.74 -17.96 -0.36
CA GLU A 52 -4.35 -17.58 -1.72
C GLU A 52 -4.81 -18.61 -2.77
N VAL A 53 -4.87 -19.89 -2.38
CA VAL A 53 -5.38 -21.00 -3.21
C VAL A 53 -6.87 -20.80 -3.47
N LEU A 54 -7.68 -20.56 -2.43
CA LEU A 54 -9.12 -20.28 -2.58
C LEU A 54 -9.36 -19.07 -3.49
N GLY A 55 -8.58 -18.00 -3.32
CA GLY A 55 -8.67 -16.80 -4.15
C GLY A 55 -8.30 -17.06 -5.62
N ARG A 56 -7.32 -17.93 -5.88
CA ARG A 56 -6.94 -18.37 -7.24
C ARG A 56 -8.06 -19.19 -7.87
N ASP A 57 -8.55 -20.21 -7.18
CA ASP A 57 -9.58 -21.12 -7.66
C ASP A 57 -10.87 -20.36 -7.98
N PHE A 58 -11.25 -19.39 -7.14
CA PHE A 58 -12.40 -18.53 -7.39
C PHE A 58 -12.26 -17.72 -8.69
N LEU A 59 -11.07 -17.19 -8.96
CA LEU A 59 -10.81 -16.38 -10.16
C LEU A 59 -10.71 -17.25 -11.42
N GLU A 60 -10.20 -18.46 -11.30
CA GLU A 60 -10.16 -19.43 -12.38
C GLU A 60 -11.58 -19.88 -12.74
N GLU A 61 -12.38 -20.27 -11.76
CA GLU A 61 -13.71 -20.84 -12.00
C GLU A 61 -14.75 -19.79 -12.43
N LYS A 62 -14.79 -18.63 -11.76
CA LYS A 62 -15.84 -17.61 -12.03
C LYS A 62 -15.44 -16.58 -13.08
N TYR A 63 -14.15 -16.43 -13.37
CA TYR A 63 -13.65 -15.39 -14.28
C TYR A 63 -12.68 -15.92 -15.34
N HIS A 64 -12.49 -17.24 -15.44
CA HIS A 64 -11.58 -17.90 -16.39
C HIS A 64 -10.15 -17.32 -16.35
N CYS A 65 -9.71 -16.90 -15.17
CA CYS A 65 -8.38 -16.35 -14.98
C CYS A 65 -7.37 -17.46 -14.68
N THR A 66 -6.70 -17.95 -15.73
CA THR A 66 -5.66 -19.00 -15.63
C THR A 66 -4.26 -18.44 -15.35
N VAL A 67 -4.13 -17.13 -15.22
CA VAL A 67 -2.85 -16.48 -14.96
C VAL A 67 -2.55 -16.52 -13.47
N ASP A 68 -1.42 -17.11 -13.08
CA ASP A 68 -0.85 -16.95 -11.75
C ASP A 68 -0.49 -15.48 -11.52
N TYR A 69 -1.46 -14.71 -11.05
CA TYR A 69 -1.33 -13.28 -10.83
C TYR A 69 -0.43 -12.97 -9.64
N TYR A 70 0.02 -13.92 -8.82
CA TYR A 70 1.01 -13.66 -7.77
C TYR A 70 2.44 -13.64 -8.32
N LYS A 71 2.71 -14.42 -9.38
CA LYS A 71 4.05 -14.56 -9.98
C LYS A 71 4.20 -13.82 -11.31
N LYS A 72 3.10 -13.60 -12.04
CA LYS A 72 3.11 -13.00 -13.38
C LYS A 72 2.53 -11.59 -13.38
N ALA A 73 2.91 -10.81 -14.40
CA ALA A 73 2.36 -9.47 -14.61
C ALA A 73 0.83 -9.51 -14.73
N MET A 74 0.14 -8.49 -14.20
CA MET A 74 -1.33 -8.45 -14.24
C MET A 74 -1.86 -8.59 -15.68
N PRO A 75 -2.83 -9.49 -15.93
CA PRO A 75 -3.47 -9.62 -17.24
C PRO A 75 -4.13 -8.32 -17.68
N LYS A 76 -4.15 -8.04 -18.98
CA LYS A 76 -4.92 -6.92 -19.58
C LYS A 76 -6.39 -7.37 -19.74
N GLY A 77 -7.37 -6.47 -19.51
CA GLY A 77 -8.81 -6.76 -19.70
C GLY A 77 -9.65 -6.83 -18.42
N GLY A 78 -10.86 -7.40 -18.54
CA GLY A 78 -11.92 -7.41 -17.52
C GLY A 78 -11.60 -8.15 -16.22
N VAL A 79 -10.61 -9.05 -16.24
CA VAL A 79 -10.16 -9.83 -15.06
C VAL A 79 -9.36 -9.00 -14.04
N LYS A 80 -8.91 -7.79 -14.40
CA LYS A 80 -8.15 -6.91 -13.48
C LYS A 80 -8.92 -6.53 -12.22
N GLY A 81 -10.22 -6.27 -12.34
CA GLY A 81 -11.05 -5.86 -11.20
C GLY A 81 -11.16 -6.98 -10.16
N PRO A 82 -11.62 -8.18 -10.55
CA PRO A 82 -11.68 -9.36 -9.69
C PRO A 82 -10.35 -9.69 -8.98
N ILE A 83 -9.25 -9.75 -9.72
CA ILE A 83 -7.91 -10.05 -9.17
C ILE A 83 -7.56 -9.07 -8.05
N ARG A 84 -7.79 -7.77 -8.26
CA ARG A 84 -7.49 -6.75 -7.25
C ARG A 84 -8.29 -6.94 -5.97
N ARG A 85 -9.57 -7.25 -6.08
CA ARG A 85 -10.44 -7.43 -4.91
C ARG A 85 -10.00 -8.64 -4.09
N ILE A 86 -9.56 -9.72 -4.74
CA ILE A 86 -8.97 -10.89 -4.07
C ILE A 86 -7.65 -10.54 -3.39
N ARG A 87 -6.78 -9.76 -4.04
CA ARG A 87 -5.54 -9.29 -3.41
C ARG A 87 -5.79 -8.43 -2.18
N VAL A 88 -6.77 -7.52 -2.22
CA VAL A 88 -7.12 -6.68 -1.06
C VAL A 88 -7.50 -7.54 0.16
N LEU A 89 -8.19 -8.68 -0.04
CA LEU A 89 -8.45 -9.63 1.05
C LEU A 89 -7.16 -10.25 1.59
N GLY A 90 -6.28 -10.72 0.69
CA GLY A 90 -5.01 -11.31 1.08
C GLY A 90 -4.08 -10.33 1.81
N ASP A 91 -3.93 -9.12 1.27
CA ASP A 91 -3.10 -8.05 1.84
C ASP A 91 -3.60 -7.69 3.26
N TYR A 92 -4.92 -7.56 3.43
CA TYR A 92 -5.50 -7.26 4.74
C TYR A 92 -5.35 -8.43 5.72
N GLN A 93 -5.48 -9.68 5.28
CA GLN A 93 -5.26 -10.85 6.12
C GLN A 93 -3.81 -10.96 6.60
N LEU A 94 -2.85 -10.65 5.73
CA LEU A 94 -1.42 -10.76 6.02
C LEU A 94 -0.87 -9.57 6.81
N HIS A 95 -1.39 -8.37 6.56
CA HIS A 95 -0.78 -7.13 7.04
C HIS A 95 -1.72 -6.22 7.83
N GLY A 96 -3.02 -6.53 7.89
CA GLY A 96 -4.04 -5.70 8.54
C GLY A 96 -4.31 -4.37 7.83
N VAL A 97 -3.79 -4.17 6.62
CA VAL A 97 -3.89 -2.90 5.88
C VAL A 97 -4.31 -3.14 4.44
N VAL A 98 -5.16 -2.25 3.91
CA VAL A 98 -5.49 -2.23 2.48
C VAL A 98 -4.52 -1.31 1.75
N ILE A 99 -3.63 -1.89 0.93
CA ILE A 99 -2.65 -1.13 0.15
C ILE A 99 -3.37 -0.45 -1.01
N ARG A 100 -3.60 0.87 -0.89
CA ARG A 100 -4.21 1.65 -1.96
C ARG A 100 -3.32 1.64 -3.19
N ARG A 101 -3.96 1.53 -4.38
CA ARG A 101 -3.29 1.93 -5.61
C ARG A 101 -2.98 3.42 -5.52
N ILE A 102 -1.76 3.78 -5.91
CA ILE A 102 -1.32 5.14 -6.24
C ILE A 102 -2.35 5.83 -7.15
N VAL A 103 -3.32 6.51 -6.56
CA VAL A 103 -4.16 7.46 -7.28
C VAL A 103 -3.33 8.72 -7.39
N LYS A 104 -3.02 9.15 -8.61
CA LYS A 104 -2.55 10.51 -8.87
C LYS A 104 -3.69 11.45 -8.50
N LYS A 105 -3.93 11.71 -7.21
CA LYS A 105 -4.90 12.72 -6.80
C LYS A 105 -4.30 14.08 -7.17
N PRO A 106 -5.00 14.92 -7.94
CA PRO A 106 -4.70 16.34 -7.90
C PRO A 106 -4.94 16.81 -6.45
N GLY A 107 -3.90 17.36 -5.81
CA GLY A 107 -3.93 17.76 -4.41
C GLY A 107 -3.79 16.59 -3.44
N TYR A 108 -2.57 16.08 -3.26
CA TYR A 108 -2.27 15.23 -2.10
C TYR A 108 -2.51 16.04 -0.83
N ILE A 109 -3.40 15.54 0.05
CA ILE A 109 -3.66 16.16 1.34
C ILE A 109 -2.61 15.59 2.29
N LYS A 110 -1.64 16.43 2.66
CA LYS A 110 -0.61 16.07 3.64
C LYS A 110 -1.29 15.82 5.00
N PRO A 111 -1.04 14.66 5.65
CA PRO A 111 -1.47 14.43 7.02
C PRO A 111 -0.99 15.57 7.92
N GLU A 112 -1.84 16.06 8.82
CA GLU A 112 -1.55 17.24 9.66
C GLU A 112 -0.23 17.08 10.41
N GLN A 113 0.02 15.87 10.92
CA GLN A 113 1.18 15.55 11.72
C GLN A 113 2.51 15.60 10.96
N PHE A 114 2.48 15.37 9.64
CA PHE A 114 3.66 15.45 8.77
C PHE A 114 3.64 16.70 7.87
N ARG A 115 2.62 17.56 7.98
CA ARG A 115 2.46 18.72 7.09
C ARG A 115 3.65 19.69 7.16
N PRO A 116 4.19 20.07 8.34
CA PRO A 116 5.28 21.04 8.42
C PRO A 116 6.53 20.57 7.68
N GLU A 117 7.00 19.36 7.99
CA GLU A 117 8.18 18.73 7.38
C GLU A 117 8.02 18.49 5.87
N LEU A 118 6.83 18.05 5.42
CA LEU A 118 6.58 17.82 4.00
C LEU A 118 6.54 19.12 3.20
N THR A 119 6.03 20.20 3.80
CA THR A 119 6.03 21.53 3.18
C THR A 119 7.44 22.09 3.12
N ALA A 120 8.24 21.92 4.18
CA ALA A 120 9.63 22.31 4.20
C ALA A 120 10.46 21.54 3.15
N TYR A 121 10.24 20.23 3.03
CA TYR A 121 10.91 19.40 2.04
C TYR A 121 10.55 19.78 0.60
N GLU A 122 9.28 20.10 0.33
CA GLU A 122 8.86 20.60 -0.99
C GLU A 122 9.60 21.89 -1.35
N LYS A 123 9.69 22.85 -0.42
CA LYS A 123 10.41 24.10 -0.62
C LYS A 123 11.91 23.89 -0.83
N GLU A 124 12.54 22.99 -0.07
CA GLU A 124 13.95 22.63 -0.28
C GLU A 124 14.18 22.03 -1.67
N CYS A 125 13.27 21.17 -2.12
CA CYS A 125 13.39 20.61 -3.45
C CYS A 125 13.18 21.63 -4.58
N GLU A 126 12.32 22.63 -4.38
CA GLU A 126 12.16 23.74 -5.34
C GLU A 126 13.42 24.62 -5.41
N ASN A 127 14.06 24.88 -4.27
CA ASN A 127 15.28 25.69 -4.19
C ASN A 127 16.50 24.99 -4.82
N ASN A 128 16.55 23.65 -4.77
CA ASN A 128 17.65 22.84 -5.33
C ASN A 128 17.53 22.61 -6.86
N GLU A 129 16.80 23.47 -7.58
CA GLU A 129 16.63 23.47 -9.05
C GLU A 129 16.21 22.13 -9.67
N TYR A 130 15.54 21.24 -8.92
CA TYR A 130 15.04 20.01 -9.49
C TYR A 130 14.00 20.30 -10.59
N SER A 131 14.11 19.61 -11.73
CA SER A 131 13.09 19.71 -12.77
C SER A 131 11.70 19.41 -12.19
N LYS A 132 10.69 20.22 -12.53
CA LYS A 132 9.29 20.08 -12.04
C LYS A 132 8.75 18.65 -12.20
N ARG A 133 9.14 17.96 -13.28
CA ARG A 133 8.76 16.57 -13.56
C ARG A 133 9.44 15.56 -12.61
N GLY A 134 10.72 15.75 -12.32
CA GLY A 134 11.48 14.93 -11.38
C GLY A 134 10.97 15.08 -9.96
N LEU A 135 10.72 16.32 -9.54
CA LEU A 135 10.15 16.66 -8.23
C LEU A 135 8.80 15.97 -8.00
N ARG A 136 7.88 16.11 -8.96
CA ARG A 136 6.55 15.46 -8.87
C ARG A 136 6.64 13.95 -8.66
N THR A 137 7.57 13.29 -9.34
CA THR A 137 7.74 11.84 -9.24
C THR A 137 8.34 11.44 -7.89
N ARG A 138 9.29 12.22 -7.37
CA ARG A 138 9.87 12.05 -6.04
C ARG A 138 8.83 12.22 -4.94
N MET A 139 8.09 13.33 -4.95
CA MET A 139 7.02 13.61 -3.99
C MET A 139 5.95 12.52 -4.02
N GLN A 140 5.57 12.07 -5.22
CA GLN A 140 4.62 10.99 -5.35
C GLN A 140 5.10 9.69 -4.68
N ARG A 141 6.38 9.31 -4.81
CA ARG A 141 6.93 8.14 -4.11
C ARG A 141 6.93 8.34 -2.59
N LEU A 142 7.29 9.55 -2.15
CA LEU A 142 7.31 9.90 -0.74
C LEU A 142 5.92 9.82 -0.11
N PHE A 143 4.87 10.30 -0.79
CA PHE A 143 3.51 10.24 -0.28
C PHE A 143 3.03 8.82 0.05
N PHE A 144 3.49 7.78 -0.66
CA PHE A 144 3.16 6.40 -0.26
C PHE A 144 3.83 5.96 1.02
N PHE A 145 5.02 6.47 1.31
CA PHE A 145 5.68 6.22 2.57
C PHE A 145 4.97 6.96 3.70
N ILE A 146 4.57 8.22 3.49
CA ILE A 146 3.80 8.99 4.46
C ILE A 146 2.44 8.34 4.75
N ASP A 147 1.70 7.93 3.72
CA ASP A 147 0.43 7.21 3.89
C ASP A 147 0.65 5.89 4.65
N TYR A 148 1.77 5.21 4.44
CA TYR A 148 2.13 4.01 5.19
C TYR A 148 2.36 4.31 6.68
N LEU A 149 3.07 5.39 7.00
CA LEU A 149 3.30 5.83 8.39
C LEU A 149 1.99 6.25 9.07
N GLU A 150 1.15 7.03 8.37
CA GLU A 150 -0.18 7.43 8.85
C GLU A 150 -1.05 6.21 9.17
N ASN A 151 -1.06 5.19 8.30
CA ASN A 151 -1.81 3.96 8.52
C ASN A 151 -1.28 3.11 9.68
N ARG A 152 -0.02 3.31 10.11
CA ARG A 152 0.54 2.74 11.35
C ARG A 152 0.34 3.66 12.57
N ASN A 153 -0.48 4.71 12.44
CA ASN A 153 -0.77 5.70 13.48
C ASN A 153 0.48 6.44 14.00
N ILE A 154 1.50 6.60 13.17
CA ILE A 154 2.70 7.37 13.52
C ILE A 154 2.34 8.86 13.57
N GLN A 155 2.63 9.48 14.71
CA GLN A 155 2.27 10.88 15.01
C GLN A 155 3.42 11.85 14.78
N LYS A 156 4.67 11.39 14.80
CA LYS A 156 5.84 12.26 14.59
C LYS A 156 6.90 11.55 13.76
N SER A 157 7.68 12.32 13.01
CA SER A 157 8.84 11.78 12.28
C SER A 157 9.86 11.10 13.18
N ASN A 158 10.04 11.58 14.41
CA ASN A 158 10.98 10.98 15.36
C ASN A 158 10.56 9.57 15.82
N ASP A 159 9.30 9.18 15.62
CA ASP A 159 8.81 7.85 15.97
C ASP A 159 9.06 6.83 14.84
N ILE A 160 9.61 7.27 13.70
CA ILE A 160 9.94 6.39 12.58
C ILE A 160 11.11 5.48 12.99
N THR A 161 10.94 4.17 12.84
CA THR A 161 11.99 3.20 13.16
C THR A 161 12.57 2.52 11.91
N ALA A 162 13.78 1.97 12.04
CA ALA A 162 14.42 1.16 11.00
C ALA A 162 13.56 -0.04 10.56
N GLU A 163 12.79 -0.61 11.50
CA GLU A 163 11.87 -1.72 11.23
C GLU A 163 10.72 -1.27 10.32
N MET A 164 10.10 -0.12 10.60
CA MET A 164 9.02 0.43 9.76
C MET A 164 9.50 0.72 8.33
N ILE A 165 10.72 1.25 8.18
CA ILE A 165 11.32 1.48 6.86
C ILE A 165 11.50 0.14 6.13
N SER A 166 12.03 -0.87 6.82
CA SER A 166 12.26 -2.20 6.23
C SER A 166 10.96 -2.89 5.85
N ASP A 167 9.94 -2.81 6.69
CA ASP A 167 8.60 -3.34 6.44
C ASP A 167 7.96 -2.67 5.23
N TYR A 168 8.00 -1.34 5.16
CA TYR A 168 7.51 -0.59 4.01
C TYR A 168 8.15 -1.08 2.71
N VAL A 169 9.48 -1.21 2.69
CA VAL A 169 10.23 -1.67 1.51
C VAL A 169 9.80 -3.08 1.11
N LYS A 170 9.64 -4.02 2.06
CA LYS A 170 9.12 -5.37 1.79
C LYS A 170 7.73 -5.31 1.15
N THR A 171 6.86 -4.44 1.65
CA THR A 171 5.48 -4.28 1.13
C THR A 171 5.48 -3.81 -0.32
N ILE A 172 6.36 -2.88 -0.71
CA ILE A 172 6.35 -2.31 -2.06
C ILE A 172 7.23 -3.06 -3.07
N TYR A 173 8.22 -3.86 -2.61
CA TYR A 173 9.25 -4.47 -3.46
C TYR A 173 8.66 -5.24 -4.65
N ARG A 174 7.68 -6.12 -4.40
CA ARG A 174 7.06 -6.96 -5.44
C ARG A 174 6.31 -6.15 -6.52
N TYR A 175 5.82 -4.96 -6.17
CA TYR A 175 5.07 -4.10 -7.09
C TYR A 175 5.96 -3.14 -7.86
N HIS A 176 7.15 -2.87 -7.32
CA HIS A 176 8.02 -1.79 -7.76
C HIS A 176 9.43 -2.24 -8.12
N GLU A 177 9.68 -3.53 -8.36
CA GLU A 177 11.01 -4.10 -8.69
C GLU A 177 11.85 -3.21 -9.62
N LYS A 178 11.29 -2.79 -10.77
CA LYS A 178 12.00 -1.93 -11.75
C LYS A 178 12.28 -0.50 -11.27
N SER A 179 11.56 -0.03 -10.26
CA SER A 179 11.62 1.34 -9.73
C SER A 179 12.12 1.40 -8.29
N ILE A 180 12.46 0.26 -7.67
CA ILE A 180 12.71 0.16 -6.24
C ILE A 180 13.95 0.95 -5.84
N ALA A 181 15.02 0.91 -6.64
CA ALA A 181 16.22 1.71 -6.42
C ALA A 181 15.88 3.21 -6.34
N SER A 182 15.03 3.72 -7.23
CA SER A 182 14.61 5.12 -7.20
C SER A 182 13.72 5.46 -6.00
N ILE A 183 12.92 4.51 -5.51
CA ILE A 183 12.11 4.69 -4.29
C ILE A 183 13.02 4.74 -3.07
N LEU A 184 13.96 3.80 -2.94
CA LEU A 184 14.93 3.76 -1.84
C LEU A 184 15.79 5.03 -1.81
N THR A 185 16.26 5.51 -2.97
CA THR A 185 16.96 6.81 -3.04
C THR A 185 16.06 7.97 -2.61
N THR A 186 14.77 7.94 -2.94
CA THR A 186 13.83 8.97 -2.49
C THR A 186 13.69 8.96 -0.96
N LEU A 187 13.57 7.77 -0.36
CA LEU A 187 13.50 7.60 1.10
C LEU A 187 14.78 8.10 1.78
N ARG A 188 15.96 7.73 1.27
CA ARG A 188 17.25 8.18 1.85
C ARG A 188 17.37 9.69 1.87
N VAL A 189 17.05 10.34 0.75
CA VAL A 189 17.12 11.80 0.66
C VAL A 189 16.13 12.47 1.62
N TYR A 190 14.90 11.95 1.70
CA TYR A 190 13.91 12.51 2.63
C TYR A 190 14.29 12.30 4.11
N LEU A 191 14.71 11.09 4.50
CA LEU A 191 15.09 10.81 5.88
C LEU A 191 16.34 11.60 6.29
N ARG A 192 17.28 11.80 5.36
CA ARG A 192 18.44 12.67 5.60
C ARG A 192 18.00 14.13 5.77
N PHE A 193 17.04 14.60 4.96
CA PHE A 193 16.45 15.93 5.12
C PHE A 193 15.82 16.11 6.50
N LEU A 194 15.05 15.12 6.98
CA LEU A 194 14.42 15.18 8.29
C LEU A 194 15.45 15.36 9.40
N TYR A 195 16.54 14.60 9.36
CA TYR A 195 17.63 14.70 10.32
C TYR A 195 18.34 16.06 10.26
N LEU A 196 18.70 16.53 9.06
CA LEU A 196 19.38 17.82 8.88
C LEU A 196 18.55 19.01 9.35
N ASN A 197 17.23 18.90 9.28
CA ASN A 197 16.28 19.93 9.72
C ASN A 197 15.69 19.64 11.11
N GLN A 198 16.27 18.69 11.87
CA GLN A 198 15.93 18.39 13.27
C GLN A 198 14.47 17.91 13.48
N TYR A 199 13.87 17.29 12.45
CA TYR A 199 12.60 16.57 12.59
C TYR A 199 12.79 15.15 13.17
N THR A 200 14.01 14.63 13.13
CA THR A 200 14.42 13.37 13.77
C THR A 200 15.75 13.55 14.50
N ASP A 201 15.92 12.84 15.61
CA ASP A 201 17.15 12.85 16.41
C ASP A 201 18.26 11.98 15.80
N GLU A 202 17.86 10.88 15.14
CA GLU A 202 18.78 9.97 14.43
C GLU A 202 18.68 10.18 12.92
N ASP A 203 19.81 10.03 12.23
CA ASP A 203 19.82 9.92 10.77
C ASP A 203 19.38 8.52 10.31
N LEU A 204 18.09 8.40 10.03
CA LEU A 204 17.46 7.17 9.54
C LEU A 204 17.79 6.85 8.08
N SER A 205 18.47 7.74 7.33
CA SER A 205 18.81 7.49 5.93
C SER A 205 19.71 6.25 5.75
N PHE A 206 20.55 5.96 6.74
CA PHE A 206 21.42 4.77 6.76
C PHE A 206 20.65 3.47 7.03
N LYS A 207 19.42 3.55 7.54
CA LYS A 207 18.57 2.39 7.83
C LYS A 207 17.75 1.94 6.62
N VAL A 208 17.80 2.69 5.51
CA VAL A 208 17.11 2.31 4.27
C VAL A 208 17.84 1.14 3.60
N PRO A 209 17.17 0.00 3.36
CA PRO A 209 17.78 -1.18 2.74
C PRO A 209 18.52 -0.85 1.44
N GLN A 210 19.66 -1.49 1.20
CA GLN A 210 20.39 -1.38 -0.06
C GLN A 210 19.92 -2.44 -1.06
N THR A 211 19.72 -2.03 -2.30
CA THR A 211 19.54 -2.96 -3.42
C THR A 211 20.90 -3.53 -3.79
N LYS A 212 21.07 -4.85 -3.66
CA LYS A 212 22.12 -5.59 -4.37
C LYS A 212 21.75 -5.71 -5.85
#